data_AF-A0A0W8EXZ9-F1
#
_entry.id   AF-A0A0W8EXZ9-F1
#
_cell.length_a   1.000
_cell.length_b   1.000
_cell.length_c   1.000
_cell.angle_alpha   90.00
_cell.angle_beta   90.00
_cell.angle_gamma   90.00
#
_symmetry.space_group_name_H-M   'P 1'
#
loop_
_entity.id
_entity.type
_entity.pdbx_description
1 polymer ?
#
loop_
_entity_poly.entity_id
_entity_poly.type
_entity_poly.pdbx_seq_one_letter_code
_entity_poly.pdbx_strand_id
1 'polypeptide(L)'
;MGCPFITCAIQRKGVEFCWECEEHPTCEKWRNHREAGKKGDSFTCYQTLEEDIACIGTYGVGEFDRIQITRGTFLKEMLQEFNEGRSKSYYCIACTLLSTDELGEAMEKAGQASEGLSRKEKSRVLHALIDEIARRRKYHVKLRKG
;
A
#
# COMPACT_ATOMS: atom_id res chain seq x y z
N MET A 1 -17.71 -15.57 -12.99
CA MET A 1 -16.59 -15.24 -13.90
C MET A 1 -15.31 -15.40 -13.10
N GLY A 2 -14.44 -16.35 -13.45
CA GLY A 2 -13.19 -16.60 -12.71
C GLY A 2 -12.08 -15.63 -13.09
N CYS A 3 -11.14 -15.35 -12.18
CA CYS A 3 -9.98 -14.51 -12.50
C CYS A 3 -9.11 -15.22 -13.54
N PRO A 4 -8.86 -14.62 -14.71
CA PRO A 4 -8.10 -15.28 -15.76
C PRO A 4 -6.64 -15.49 -15.36
N PHE A 5 -6.11 -14.74 -14.38
CA PHE A 5 -4.78 -14.97 -13.81
C PHE A 5 -4.73 -16.21 -12.92
N ILE A 6 -5.76 -16.45 -12.09
CA ILE A 6 -5.87 -17.67 -11.28
C ILE A 6 -5.87 -18.92 -12.17
N THR A 7 -6.67 -18.92 -13.23
CA THR A 7 -6.68 -20.05 -14.17
C THR A 7 -5.35 -20.25 -14.88
N CYS A 8 -4.60 -19.17 -15.13
CA CYS A 8 -3.31 -19.26 -15.82
C CYS A 8 -2.17 -19.69 -14.89
N ALA A 9 -1.90 -18.91 -13.85
CA ALA A 9 -0.79 -19.11 -12.93
C ALA A 9 -0.98 -20.38 -12.10
N ILE A 10 -2.09 -20.44 -11.35
CA ILE A 10 -2.31 -21.50 -10.36
C ILE A 10 -2.75 -22.80 -11.03
N GLN A 11 -3.84 -22.76 -11.81
CA GLN A 11 -4.46 -24.00 -12.31
C GLN A 11 -3.69 -24.67 -13.45
N ARG A 12 -3.03 -23.88 -14.32
CA ARG A 12 -2.34 -24.41 -15.51
C ARG A 12 -0.83 -24.49 -15.36
N LYS A 13 -0.21 -23.50 -14.71
CA LYS A 13 1.25 -23.41 -14.58
C LYS A 13 1.78 -23.84 -13.21
N GLY A 14 0.91 -24.02 -12.21
CA GLY A 14 1.30 -24.45 -10.86
C GLY A 14 2.13 -23.42 -10.09
N VAL A 15 2.05 -22.14 -10.45
CA VAL A 15 2.71 -21.03 -9.74
C VAL A 15 1.68 -20.16 -9.04
N GLU A 16 2.02 -19.61 -7.88
CA GLU A 16 1.08 -18.82 -7.08
C GLU A 16 0.92 -17.41 -7.65
N PHE A 17 2.01 -16.87 -8.22
CA PHE A 17 2.04 -15.51 -8.70
C PHE A 17 2.54 -15.36 -10.14
N CYS A 18 2.05 -14.31 -10.81
CA CYS A 18 2.41 -14.05 -12.20
C CYS A 18 3.89 -13.72 -12.38
N TRP A 19 4.57 -13.19 -11.35
CA TRP A 19 6.01 -12.90 -11.37
C TRP A 19 6.89 -14.14 -11.17
N GLU A 20 6.34 -15.27 -10.70
CA GLU A 20 7.07 -16.54 -10.57
C GLU A 20 7.07 -17.33 -11.89
N CYS A 21 6.19 -16.97 -12.83
CA CYS A 21 6.10 -17.62 -14.12
C CYS A 21 7.32 -17.26 -15.00
N GLU A 22 8.06 -18.22 -15.53
CA GLU A 22 9.24 -17.95 -16.39
C GLU A 22 8.93 -17.05 -17.61
N GLU A 23 7.69 -17.10 -18.11
CA GLU A 23 7.21 -16.26 -19.21
C GLU A 23 6.80 -14.84 -18.78
N HIS A 24 6.83 -14.50 -17.48
CA HIS A 24 6.40 -13.20 -16.97
C HIS A 24 7.05 -11.99 -17.67
N PRO A 25 8.33 -12.03 -18.12
CA PRO A 25 8.95 -10.88 -18.78
C PRO A 25 8.32 -10.56 -20.14
N THR A 26 7.81 -11.58 -20.84
CA THR A 26 7.24 -11.47 -22.19
C THR A 26 5.71 -11.64 -22.22
N CYS A 27 5.08 -11.97 -21.09
CA CYS A 27 3.65 -12.19 -20.98
C CYS A 27 2.84 -10.90 -21.20
N GLU A 28 2.16 -10.81 -22.36
CA GLU A 28 1.36 -9.63 -22.71
C GLU A 28 0.21 -9.38 -21.74
N LYS A 29 -0.43 -10.44 -21.27
CA LYS A 29 -1.55 -10.35 -20.33
C LYS A 29 -1.11 -9.75 -19.00
N TRP A 30 0.06 -10.16 -18.50
CA TRP A 30 0.65 -9.62 -17.28
C TRP A 30 1.07 -8.16 -17.47
N ARG A 31 1.76 -7.87 -18.58
CA ARG A 31 2.15 -6.50 -18.96
C ARG A 31 0.94 -5.57 -19.03
N ASN A 32 -0.11 -5.95 -19.75
CA ASN A 32 -1.32 -5.13 -19.93
C ASN A 32 -2.02 -4.86 -18.59
N HIS A 33 -2.03 -5.82 -17.66
CA HIS A 33 -2.61 -5.62 -16.34
C HIS A 33 -1.81 -4.63 -15.49
N ARG A 34 -0.47 -4.72 -15.51
CA ARG A 34 0.41 -3.74 -14.85
C ARG A 34 0.27 -2.34 -15.46
N GLU A 35 0.21 -2.23 -16.79
CA GLU A 35 -0.01 -0.95 -17.47
C GLU A 35 -1.38 -0.33 -17.15
N ALA A 36 -2.42 -1.15 -16.99
CA ALA A 36 -3.72 -0.67 -16.52
C ALA A 36 -3.63 -0.09 -15.09
N GLY A 37 -2.88 -0.76 -14.20
CA GLY A 37 -2.65 -0.29 -12.83
C GLY A 37 -1.89 1.04 -12.74
N LYS A 38 -1.12 1.40 -13.76
CA LYS A 38 -0.50 2.73 -13.84
C LYS A 38 -1.51 3.84 -14.09
N LYS A 39 -2.61 3.55 -14.79
CA LYS A 39 -3.64 4.53 -15.19
C LYS A 39 -4.69 4.75 -14.11
N GLY A 40 -5.04 3.71 -13.36
CA GLY A 40 -6.07 3.79 -12.32
C GLY A 40 -5.88 2.72 -11.26
N ASP A 41 -6.32 3.06 -10.06
CA ASP A 41 -6.33 2.16 -8.92
C ASP A 41 -7.62 1.32 -8.90
N SER A 42 -7.59 0.20 -8.18
CA SER A 42 -8.76 -0.63 -7.95
C SER A 42 -9.32 -0.37 -6.55
N PHE A 43 -9.64 -1.42 -5.80
CA PHE A 43 -9.90 -1.32 -4.36
C PHE A 43 -8.62 -1.07 -3.55
N THR A 44 -7.43 -1.22 -4.16
CA THR A 44 -6.12 -0.88 -3.59
C THR A 44 -5.36 0.08 -4.49
N CYS A 45 -4.39 0.79 -3.91
CA CYS A 45 -3.52 1.69 -4.65
C CYS A 45 -2.39 0.93 -5.35
N TYR A 46 -2.11 1.28 -6.60
CA TYR A 46 -1.06 0.66 -7.43
C TYR A 46 0.17 1.55 -7.63
N GLN A 47 0.27 2.69 -6.94
CA GLN A 47 1.43 3.58 -7.09
C GLN A 47 2.75 2.89 -6.76
N THR A 48 2.75 1.94 -5.81
CA THR A 48 3.94 1.18 -5.40
C THR A 48 4.04 -0.21 -6.01
N LEU A 49 3.14 -0.58 -6.93
CA LEU A 49 3.04 -1.95 -7.44
C LEU A 49 4.36 -2.46 -8.04
N GLU A 50 5.09 -1.58 -8.72
CA GLU A 50 6.37 -1.93 -9.33
C GLU A 50 7.48 -2.12 -8.30
N GLU A 51 7.52 -1.29 -7.25
CA GLU A 51 8.44 -1.47 -6.14
C GLU A 51 8.11 -2.74 -5.35
N ASP A 52 6.82 -3.05 -5.17
CA ASP A 52 6.35 -4.26 -4.49
C ASP A 52 6.79 -5.51 -5.26
N ILE A 53 6.61 -5.54 -6.59
CA ILE A 53 7.09 -6.63 -7.46
C ILE A 53 8.62 -6.74 -7.39
N ALA A 54 9.35 -5.63 -7.44
CA ALA A 54 10.81 -5.63 -7.35
C ALA A 54 11.32 -6.10 -5.98
N CYS A 55 10.64 -5.72 -4.90
CA CYS A 55 10.91 -6.19 -3.54
C CYS A 55 10.78 -7.70 -3.45
N ILE A 56 9.69 -8.26 -3.98
CA ILE A 56 9.48 -9.71 -4.00
C ILE A 56 10.53 -10.41 -4.87
N GLY A 57 10.87 -9.84 -6.03
CA GLY A 57 11.91 -10.40 -6.90
C GLY A 57 13.32 -10.38 -6.27
N THR A 58 13.61 -9.38 -5.43
CA THR A 58 14.94 -9.20 -4.83
C THR A 58 15.09 -9.92 -3.48
N TYR A 59 14.07 -9.82 -2.63
CA TYR A 59 14.12 -10.28 -1.23
C TYR A 59 13.18 -11.46 -0.94
N GLY A 60 12.35 -11.85 -1.91
CA GLY A 60 11.37 -12.92 -1.75
C GLY A 60 10.06 -12.46 -1.09
N VAL A 61 9.04 -13.32 -1.19
CA VAL A 61 7.70 -13.06 -0.66
C VAL A 61 7.67 -12.95 0.88
N GLY A 62 8.57 -13.66 1.58
CA GLY A 62 8.63 -13.63 3.03
C GLY A 62 8.99 -12.26 3.59
N GLU A 63 9.90 -11.54 2.93
CA GLU A 63 10.24 -10.16 3.33
C GLU A 63 9.09 -9.20 3.03
N PHE A 64 8.45 -9.36 1.87
CA PHE A 64 7.28 -8.58 1.52
C PHE A 64 6.14 -8.76 2.53
N ASP A 65 5.88 -10.00 2.98
CA ASP A 65 4.88 -10.31 4.00
C ASP A 65 5.20 -9.64 5.34
N ARG A 66 6.46 -9.69 5.80
CA ARG A 66 6.91 -8.96 7.01
C ARG A 66 6.64 -7.46 6.93
N ILE A 67 6.88 -6.85 5.77
CA ILE A 67 6.57 -5.44 5.52
C ILE A 67 5.05 -5.20 5.61
N GLN A 68 4.23 -6.07 5.02
CA GLN A 68 2.76 -5.92 5.09
C GLN A 68 2.23 -6.10 6.53
N ILE A 69 2.79 -7.04 7.31
CA ILE A 69 2.44 -7.20 8.72
C ILE A 69 2.74 -5.93 9.51
N THR A 70 3.91 -5.33 9.28
CA THR A 70 4.33 -4.07 9.92
C THR A 70 3.42 -2.90 9.51
N ARG A 71 3.05 -2.78 8.23
CA ARG A 71 2.04 -1.82 7.78
C ARG A 71 0.69 -2.06 8.48
N GLY A 72 0.32 -3.33 8.69
CA GLY A 72 -0.88 -3.71 9.43
C GLY A 72 -0.87 -3.30 10.90
N THR A 73 0.29 -3.32 11.57
CA THR A 73 0.40 -2.82 12.96
C THR A 73 0.23 -1.31 13.01
N PHE A 74 0.86 -0.56 12.11
CA PHE A 74 0.64 0.89 12.02
C PHE A 74 -0.81 1.23 11.72
N LEU A 75 -1.44 0.54 10.78
CA LEU A 75 -2.86 0.78 10.46
C LEU A 75 -3.77 0.57 11.67
N LYS A 76 -3.55 -0.50 12.45
CA LYS A 76 -4.33 -0.75 13.67
C LYS A 76 -4.17 0.40 14.66
N GLU A 77 -2.95 0.86 14.88
CA GLU A 77 -2.66 1.98 15.79
C GLU A 77 -3.26 3.30 15.29
N MET A 78 -3.12 3.61 14.00
CA MET A 78 -3.76 4.78 13.37
C MET A 78 -5.28 4.75 13.56
N LEU A 79 -5.90 3.58 13.38
CA LEU A 79 -7.35 3.43 13.54
C LEU A 79 -7.79 3.53 14.99
N GLN A 80 -6.98 3.07 15.93
CA GLN A 80 -7.29 3.15 17.35
C GLN A 80 -7.10 4.58 17.87
N GLU A 81 -5.97 5.21 17.52
CA GLU A 81 -5.49 6.43 18.15
C GLU A 81 -5.76 7.73 17.37
N PHE A 82 -6.04 7.63 16.07
CA PHE A 82 -6.15 8.82 15.22
C PHE A 82 -7.42 8.84 14.35
N ASN A 83 -8.25 7.80 14.37
CA ASN A 83 -9.47 7.78 13.56
C ASN A 83 -10.62 8.50 14.26
N GLU A 84 -11.14 9.55 13.64
CA GLU A 84 -12.35 10.27 14.10
C GLU A 84 -13.67 9.67 13.56
N GLY A 85 -13.58 8.60 12.76
CA GLY A 85 -14.73 7.89 12.18
C GLY A 85 -14.81 7.96 10.65
N ARG A 86 -14.01 8.81 10.00
CA ARG A 86 -14.03 9.05 8.54
C ARG A 86 -12.66 8.84 7.88
N SER A 87 -11.59 8.68 8.66
CA SER A 87 -10.21 8.61 8.16
C SER A 87 -9.74 7.20 7.78
N LYS A 88 -10.58 6.17 7.95
CA LYS A 88 -10.21 4.77 7.68
C LYS A 88 -9.61 4.57 6.28
N SER A 89 -10.32 5.01 5.24
CA SER A 89 -9.84 4.82 3.86
C SER A 89 -8.53 5.56 3.60
N TYR A 90 -8.37 6.76 4.16
CA TYR A 90 -7.14 7.54 4.03
C TYR A 90 -5.95 6.81 4.68
N TYR A 91 -6.10 6.31 5.91
CA TYR A 91 -5.03 5.55 6.58
C TYR A 91 -4.71 4.24 5.88
N CYS A 92 -5.71 3.53 5.35
CA CYS A 92 -5.47 2.33 4.53
C CYS A 92 -4.59 2.67 3.32
N ILE A 93 -4.92 3.75 2.59
CA ILE A 93 -4.16 4.16 1.40
C ILE A 93 -2.75 4.60 1.80
N ALA A 94 -2.61 5.43 2.85
CA ALA A 94 -1.31 5.85 3.36
C ALA A 94 -0.41 4.66 3.71
N CYS A 95 -0.96 3.62 4.38
CA CYS A 95 -0.20 2.42 4.73
C CYS A 95 0.24 1.59 3.51
N THR A 96 -0.47 1.66 2.38
CA THR A 96 -0.01 1.02 1.13
C THR A 96 1.11 1.80 0.44
N LEU A 97 1.16 3.12 0.62
CA LEU A 97 2.07 4.01 -0.10
C LEU A 97 3.38 4.28 0.63
N LEU A 98 3.29 4.59 1.92
CA LEU A 98 4.46 4.99 2.70
C LEU A 98 5.30 3.77 3.06
N SER A 99 6.61 3.97 3.15
CA SER A 99 7.53 2.99 3.75
C SER A 99 7.25 2.83 5.25
N THR A 100 7.71 1.72 5.83
CA THR A 100 7.58 1.48 7.28
C THR A 100 8.26 2.56 8.11
N ASP A 101 9.38 3.10 7.62
CA ASP A 101 10.13 4.16 8.29
C ASP A 101 9.35 5.48 8.27
N GLU A 102 8.74 5.82 7.14
CA GLU A 102 7.89 7.02 7.03
C GLU A 102 6.63 6.93 7.88
N LEU A 103 6.01 5.75 7.95
CA LEU A 103 4.88 5.51 8.84
C LEU A 103 5.31 5.67 10.31
N GLY A 104 6.45 5.09 10.69
CA GLY A 104 7.02 5.24 12.03
C GLY A 104 7.30 6.70 12.38
N GLU A 105 7.98 7.44 11.50
CA GLU A 105 8.27 8.87 11.68
C GLU A 105 7.00 9.69 11.86
N ALA A 106 5.97 9.46 11.03
CA ALA A 106 4.70 10.16 11.13
C ALA A 106 3.96 9.85 12.43
N MET A 107 3.93 8.58 12.84
CA MET A 107 3.26 8.13 14.06
C MET A 107 3.92 8.68 15.31
N GLU A 108 5.26 8.63 15.39
CA GLU A 108 6.02 9.16 16.52
C GLU A 108 5.78 10.67 16.69
N LYS A 109 5.93 11.44 15.61
CA LYS A 109 5.70 12.89 15.63
C LYS A 109 4.26 13.23 15.97
N ALA A 110 3.29 12.49 15.43
CA ALA A 110 1.88 12.71 15.71
C ALA A 110 1.57 12.41 17.18
N GLY A 111 2.14 11.35 17.76
CA GLY A 111 2.00 11.02 19.17
C GLY A 111 2.45 12.15 20.09
N GLN A 112 3.66 12.68 19.84
CA GLN A 112 4.24 13.78 20.63
C GLN A 112 3.46 15.09 20.44
N ALA A 113 3.14 15.46 19.20
CA ALA A 113 2.51 16.74 18.88
C ALA A 113 1.01 16.81 19.23
N SER A 114 0.39 15.68 19.59
CA SER A 114 -1.05 15.59 19.84
C SER A 114 -1.41 15.07 21.23
N GLU A 115 -0.46 15.06 22.16
CA GLU A 115 -0.70 14.71 23.56
C GLU A 115 -1.79 15.61 24.17
N GLY A 116 -2.74 15.00 24.90
CA GLY A 116 -3.89 15.70 25.49
C GLY A 116 -4.96 16.19 24.51
N LEU A 117 -4.75 16.09 23.19
CA LEU A 117 -5.73 16.53 22.19
C LEU A 117 -6.88 15.55 22.00
N SER A 118 -8.02 16.08 21.51
CA SER A 118 -9.15 15.25 21.11
C SER A 118 -8.82 14.38 19.91
N ARG A 119 -9.52 13.24 19.73
CA ARG A 119 -9.30 12.32 18.60
C ARG A 119 -9.37 13.03 17.23
N LYS A 120 -10.23 14.04 17.10
CA LYS A 120 -10.38 14.86 15.89
C LYS A 120 -9.14 15.72 15.62
N GLU A 121 -8.54 16.28 16.65
CA GLU A 121 -7.32 17.09 16.53
C GLU A 121 -6.10 16.20 16.28
N LYS A 122 -6.00 15.05 16.97
CA LYS A 122 -4.98 14.03 16.67
C LYS A 122 -5.02 13.62 15.20
N SER A 123 -6.22 13.33 14.69
CA SER A 123 -6.43 13.00 13.27
C SER A 123 -5.88 14.09 12.34
N ARG A 124 -6.16 15.37 12.61
CA ARG A 124 -5.64 16.49 11.80
C ARG A 124 -4.12 16.58 11.82
N VAL A 125 -3.49 16.35 12.97
CA VAL A 125 -2.03 16.34 13.11
C VAL A 125 -1.42 15.22 12.26
N LEU A 126 -1.95 13.99 12.37
CA LEU A 126 -1.45 12.86 11.59
C LEU A 126 -1.66 13.06 10.08
N HIS A 127 -2.82 13.58 9.66
CA HIS A 127 -3.06 13.93 8.24
C HIS A 127 -2.03 14.94 7.73
N ALA A 128 -1.74 16.00 8.49
CA ALA A 128 -0.76 17.00 8.08
C ALA A 128 0.65 16.40 7.86
N LEU A 129 1.07 15.49 8.75
CA LEU A 129 2.36 14.80 8.64
C LEU A 129 2.41 13.84 7.44
N ILE A 130 1.35 13.05 7.23
CA ILE A 130 1.26 12.14 6.08
C ILE A 130 1.21 12.94 4.77
N ASP A 131 0.45 14.02 4.70
CA ASP A 131 0.35 14.89 3.52
C ASP A 131 1.69 15.58 3.20
N GLU A 132 2.46 15.95 4.23
CA GLU A 132 3.81 16.48 4.04
C GLU A 132 4.76 15.44 3.43
N ILE A 133 4.77 14.22 3.97
CA ILE A 133 5.57 13.11 3.43
C ILE A 133 5.13 12.82 1.99
N ALA A 134 3.82 12.71 1.76
CA ALA A 134 3.26 12.45 0.44
C ALA A 134 3.66 13.53 -0.57
N ARG A 135 3.62 14.82 -0.19
CA ARG A 135 4.08 15.91 -1.05
C ARG A 135 5.57 15.81 -1.36
N ARG A 136 6.42 15.50 -0.37
CA ARG A 136 7.87 15.33 -0.55
C ARG A 136 8.21 14.16 -1.48
N ARG A 137 7.49 13.04 -1.33
CA ARG A 137 7.68 11.82 -2.13
C ARG A 137 6.87 11.79 -3.42
N LYS A 138 6.00 12.79 -3.64
CA LYS A 138 5.04 12.87 -4.74
C LYS A 138 4.02 11.71 -4.75
N TYR A 139 3.66 11.21 -3.58
CA TYR A 139 2.56 10.25 -3.42
C TYR A 139 1.21 10.94 -3.54
N HIS A 140 0.25 10.22 -4.12
CA HIS A 140 -1.15 10.62 -4.14
C HIS A 140 -1.94 9.78 -3.13
N VAL A 141 -2.24 10.31 -1.94
CA VAL A 141 -2.93 9.57 -0.86
C VAL A 141 -4.45 9.48 -1.11
N LYS A 142 -4.81 9.00 -2.31
CA LYS A 142 -6.16 8.79 -2.78
C LYS A 142 -6.14 7.79 -3.93
N LEU A 143 -7.18 6.99 -4.07
CA LEU A 143 -7.35 6.11 -5.22
C LEU A 143 -7.57 6.93 -6.51
N ARG A 144 -6.73 6.68 -7.50
CA ARG A 144 -6.80 7.24 -8.85
C ARG A 144 -7.93 6.54 -9.61
N LYS A 145 -8.84 7.31 -10.20
CA LYS A 145 -9.86 6.73 -11.09
C LYS A 145 -9.23 6.50 -12.46
N GLY A 146 -9.38 5.28 -12.97
CA GLY A 146 -9.01 4.91 -14.35
C GLY A 146 -10.10 5.24 -15.36
#